data_AF-A0A0C9TMX3-F1
#
_entry.id   AF-A0A0C9TMX3-F1
#
_cell.length_a   1.000
_cell.length_b   1.000
_cell.length_c   1.000
_cell.angle_alpha   90.00
_cell.angle_beta   90.00
_cell.angle_gamma   90.00
#
_symmetry.space_group_name_H-M   'P 1'
#
loop_
_entity.id
_entity.type
_entity.pdbx_description
1 polymer ?
#
loop_
_entity_poly.entity_id
_entity_poly.type
_entity_poly.pdbx_seq_one_letter_code
_entity_poly.pdbx_strand_id
1 'polypeptide(L)'
;MDNSIYRCPLLQYSSTDLPTSSLLPTVTAQDSPFGDASDLDLLSSLAYRRSDLDDGVINAILYFPSHYPVHYYPSMGLFDWLPRFILEDILLDVDLMTLVRCRELNSRAEALIDDITTYRRLRQSAGNAVAALLCSGAASFFSTRYVYSLMVLTSACNTCGQFGGFLFIPQGVRCCMYCLLTRPEFLPMSKHTAKRVFWLSETAFRDGSIPVMEGLSGLYGLHERRAVSRKRLFVSVALVKEKAAKNLTPRMVQQMENVENIDDEHNANAGMAYEFEDPRSVVHATHLTRLQCAVPFPFVDIFAAGPIIQTGISCRGCKQVATWVPYMFSAEKKRRAIEMELRMYTEDDFLEHIKGCEVAQQLWKKVICEAVNGEKVDPSISPSST
;
A
#
# COMPACT_ATOMS: atom_id res chain seq x y z
N MET A 1 -34.62 -37.08 22.66
CA MET A 1 -34.22 -35.79 22.04
C MET A 1 -32.90 -35.42 22.69
N ASP A 2 -31.83 -35.96 22.12
CA ASP A 2 -30.49 -35.93 22.70
C ASP A 2 -29.74 -34.65 22.30
N ASN A 3 -29.31 -33.90 23.31
CA ASN A 3 -28.32 -32.83 23.20
C ASN A 3 -26.93 -33.46 23.35
N SER A 4 -26.37 -33.99 22.26
CA SER A 4 -24.96 -34.35 22.21
C SER A 4 -24.13 -33.14 21.78
N ILE A 5 -23.45 -32.53 22.76
CA ILE A 5 -22.38 -31.56 22.54
C ILE A 5 -21.24 -32.31 21.84
N TYR A 6 -21.10 -32.13 20.52
CA TYR A 6 -19.93 -32.57 19.77
C TYR A 6 -18.71 -31.76 20.23
N ARG A 7 -17.92 -32.34 21.13
CA ARG A 7 -16.56 -31.86 21.42
C ARG A 7 -15.65 -32.23 20.24
N CYS A 8 -15.15 -31.23 19.53
CA CYS A 8 -14.12 -31.41 18.51
C CYS A 8 -12.79 -31.82 19.20
N PRO A 9 -12.14 -32.94 18.81
CA PRO A 9 -10.90 -33.43 19.45
C PRO A 9 -9.66 -32.55 19.24
N LEU A 10 -9.74 -31.50 18.42
CA LEU A 10 -8.60 -30.61 18.08
C LEU A 10 -8.50 -29.35 18.97
N LEU A 11 -9.35 -29.22 19.99
CA LEU A 11 -9.33 -28.13 20.97
C LEU A 11 -8.63 -28.52 22.28
N GLN A 12 -7.39 -29.03 22.16
CA GLN A 12 -6.44 -29.06 23.29
C GLN A 12 -5.20 -28.24 22.92
N TYR A 13 -5.39 -26.97 22.55
CA TYR A 13 -4.29 -26.01 22.64
C TYR A 13 -4.24 -25.47 24.06
N SER A 14 -3.24 -25.95 24.80
CA SER A 14 -2.75 -25.35 26.04
C SER A 14 -2.64 -23.84 25.89
N SER A 15 -3.15 -23.11 26.88
CA SER A 15 -3.24 -21.65 26.95
C SER A 15 -1.88 -20.92 27.08
N THR A 16 -0.76 -21.57 26.73
CA THR A 16 0.59 -21.03 27.01
C THR A 16 1.51 -20.83 25.80
N ASP A 17 1.17 -21.28 24.58
CA ASP A 17 2.10 -21.18 23.44
C ASP A 17 1.54 -20.35 22.27
N LEU A 18 1.75 -19.04 22.33
CA LEU A 18 1.83 -18.18 21.15
C LEU A 18 3.09 -17.33 21.30
N PRO A 19 4.03 -17.35 20.34
CA PRO A 19 5.33 -16.73 20.54
C PRO A 19 5.21 -15.22 20.70
N THR A 20 5.68 -14.75 21.86
CA THR A 20 5.99 -13.36 22.17
C THR A 20 7.07 -12.87 21.22
N SER A 21 6.79 -11.78 20.51
CA SER A 21 7.76 -11.08 19.69
C SER A 21 8.73 -10.31 20.59
N SER A 22 9.72 -11.00 21.14
CA SER A 22 10.91 -10.36 21.69
C SER A 22 12.06 -11.35 21.65
N LEU A 23 13.12 -10.96 20.95
CA LEU A 23 14.37 -11.69 20.67
C LEU A 23 14.32 -12.55 19.41
N LEU A 24 14.89 -12.01 18.33
CA LEU A 24 15.41 -12.77 17.19
C LEU A 24 16.38 -13.83 17.75
N PRO A 25 16.13 -15.14 17.59
CA PRO A 25 17.16 -16.13 17.81
C PRO A 25 18.11 -16.07 16.61
N THR A 26 19.41 -15.90 16.87
CA THR A 26 20.44 -16.35 15.93
C THR A 26 20.24 -17.84 15.71
N VAL A 27 19.61 -18.21 14.59
CA VAL A 27 19.47 -19.59 14.16
C VAL A 27 20.85 -20.11 13.77
N THR A 28 21.39 -20.98 14.61
CA THR A 28 22.53 -21.82 14.26
C THR A 28 22.12 -22.74 13.11
N ALA A 29 22.95 -22.81 12.07
CA ALA A 29 22.72 -23.62 10.88
C ALA A 29 22.47 -25.10 11.23
N GLN A 30 21.21 -25.51 11.21
CA GLN A 30 20.78 -26.90 11.18
C GLN A 30 19.39 -26.95 10.52
N ASP A 31 19.36 -27.57 9.34
CA ASP A 31 18.24 -27.92 8.45
C ASP A 31 17.15 -26.86 8.22
N SER A 32 17.14 -26.30 7.00
CA SER A 32 16.03 -25.48 6.51
C SER A 32 14.70 -26.21 6.72
N PRO A 33 13.66 -25.57 7.29
CA PRO A 33 12.34 -26.20 7.48
C PRO A 33 11.66 -26.60 6.16
N PHE A 34 12.26 -26.23 5.03
CA PHE A 34 11.80 -26.53 3.68
C PHE A 34 12.68 -27.57 2.94
N GLY A 35 13.75 -28.09 3.57
CA GLY A 35 14.69 -29.03 2.94
C GLY A 35 15.42 -28.41 1.74
N ASP A 36 15.59 -29.19 0.67
CA ASP A 36 16.26 -28.78 -0.59
C ASP A 36 15.32 -28.07 -1.59
N ALA A 37 14.17 -27.57 -1.12
CA ALA A 37 13.21 -26.88 -1.98
C ALA A 37 13.83 -25.64 -2.62
N SER A 38 13.61 -25.44 -3.92
CA SER A 38 14.05 -24.23 -4.60
C SER A 38 13.18 -23.03 -4.21
N ASP A 39 13.73 -21.82 -4.29
CA ASP A 39 12.98 -20.58 -4.05
C ASP A 39 11.74 -20.49 -4.95
N LEU A 40 11.84 -20.96 -6.20
CA LEU A 40 10.73 -20.98 -7.16
C LEU A 40 9.59 -21.90 -6.69
N ASP A 41 9.92 -23.08 -6.13
CA ASP A 41 8.92 -24.01 -5.61
C ASP A 41 8.18 -23.41 -4.40
N LEU A 42 8.92 -22.75 -3.50
CA LEU A 42 8.37 -22.08 -2.33
C LEU A 42 7.48 -20.89 -2.71
N LEU A 43 7.93 -20.04 -3.63
CA LEU A 43 7.15 -18.93 -4.15
C LEU A 43 5.86 -19.43 -4.82
N SER A 44 5.96 -20.43 -5.70
CA SER A 44 4.79 -20.96 -6.42
C SER A 44 3.73 -21.58 -5.51
N SER A 45 4.18 -22.20 -4.40
CA SER A 45 3.31 -22.99 -3.53
C SER A 45 2.78 -22.21 -2.33
N LEU A 46 3.57 -21.29 -1.77
CA LEU A 46 3.24 -20.59 -0.51
C LEU A 46 2.92 -19.11 -0.70
N ALA A 47 3.38 -18.49 -1.79
CA ALA A 47 3.04 -17.11 -2.10
C ALA A 47 1.73 -17.02 -2.90
N TYR A 48 1.11 -15.85 -2.84
CA TYR A 48 0.02 -15.46 -3.73
C TYR A 48 -0.09 -13.93 -3.79
N ARG A 49 -0.73 -13.41 -4.84
CA ARG A 49 -0.99 -11.97 -4.98
C ARG A 49 -2.38 -11.60 -4.43
N ARG A 50 -2.42 -10.52 -3.66
CA ARG A 50 -3.65 -9.92 -3.11
C ARG A 50 -4.19 -8.81 -4.04
N SER A 51 -4.69 -9.19 -5.21
CA SER A 51 -5.23 -8.23 -6.19
C SER A 51 -6.41 -7.42 -5.65
N ASP A 52 -7.15 -7.95 -4.67
CA ASP A 52 -8.22 -7.23 -3.97
C ASP A 52 -7.73 -5.98 -3.22
N LEU A 53 -6.46 -5.95 -2.78
CA LEU A 53 -5.86 -4.77 -2.18
C LEU A 53 -5.55 -3.71 -3.24
N ASP A 54 -5.03 -4.13 -4.39
CA ASP A 54 -4.75 -3.25 -5.54
C ASP A 54 -6.04 -2.63 -6.09
N ASP A 55 -7.10 -3.42 -6.19
CA ASP A 55 -8.41 -2.97 -6.69
C ASP A 55 -9.21 -2.14 -5.68
N GLY A 56 -8.83 -2.19 -4.40
CA GLY A 56 -9.53 -1.50 -3.33
C GLY A 56 -9.16 -0.02 -3.19
N VAL A 57 -8.09 0.40 -3.86
CA VAL A 57 -7.54 1.76 -3.87
C VAL A 57 -7.74 2.41 -5.26
N ILE A 58 -7.12 3.57 -5.53
CA ILE A 58 -7.21 4.18 -6.86
C ILE A 58 -6.62 3.23 -7.92
N ASN A 59 -7.43 2.93 -8.93
CA ASN A 59 -7.00 2.30 -10.17
C ASN A 59 -7.35 3.23 -11.34
N ALA A 60 -6.41 4.13 -11.67
CA ALA A 60 -6.53 5.08 -12.75
C ALA A 60 -5.73 4.58 -13.96
N ILE A 61 -6.39 4.48 -15.11
CA ILE A 61 -5.72 4.13 -16.37
C ILE A 61 -5.68 5.39 -17.23
N LEU A 62 -4.48 5.91 -17.49
CA LEU A 62 -4.28 6.93 -18.52
C LEU A 62 -3.77 6.28 -19.79
N TYR A 63 -4.49 6.52 -20.90
CA TYR A 63 -3.97 6.26 -22.22
C TYR A 63 -3.17 7.47 -22.68
N PHE A 64 -1.85 7.29 -22.82
CA PHE A 64 -0.99 8.27 -23.47
C PHE A 64 -0.82 7.82 -24.92
N PRO A 65 -1.51 8.45 -25.89
CA PRO A 65 -1.31 8.11 -27.30
C PRO A 65 0.17 8.36 -27.65
N SER A 66 0.81 7.36 -28.24
CA SER A 66 2.11 7.51 -28.86
C SER A 66 1.89 8.19 -30.21
N HIS A 67 2.34 9.42 -30.38
CA HIS A 67 2.35 10.02 -31.71
C HIS A 67 3.54 9.48 -32.51
N TYR A 68 3.27 9.13 -33.78
CA TYR A 68 4.27 8.64 -34.73
C TYR A 68 5.29 9.74 -35.07
N PRO A 69 6.53 9.39 -35.43
CA PRO A 69 7.56 10.38 -35.73
C PRO A 69 7.12 11.29 -36.88
N VAL A 70 7.05 12.59 -36.58
CA VAL A 70 6.83 13.63 -37.60
C VAL A 70 8.20 14.01 -38.15
N HIS A 71 8.37 14.03 -39.47
CA HIS A 71 9.61 14.43 -40.17
C HIS A 71 9.96 15.94 -40.04
N TYR A 72 9.32 16.63 -39.10
CA TYR A 72 9.53 18.04 -38.80
C TYR A 72 10.04 18.15 -37.35
N TYR A 73 11.20 18.79 -37.17
CA TYR A 73 11.78 19.07 -35.86
C TYR A 73 11.43 20.52 -35.46
N PRO A 74 10.27 20.76 -34.82
CA PRO A 74 9.96 22.09 -34.31
C PRO A 74 11.02 22.54 -33.30
N SER A 75 11.34 23.83 -33.29
CA SER A 75 12.22 24.40 -32.27
C SER A 75 11.55 24.35 -30.91
N MET A 76 12.31 24.08 -29.84
CA MET A 76 11.85 24.28 -28.45
C MET A 76 12.23 25.67 -27.92
N GLY A 77 12.59 26.61 -28.81
CA GLY A 77 12.99 27.96 -28.46
C GLY A 77 14.28 27.97 -27.66
N LEU A 78 14.25 28.60 -26.49
CA LEU A 78 15.43 28.74 -25.62
C LEU A 78 15.96 27.38 -25.11
N PHE A 79 15.13 26.35 -25.03
CA PHE A 79 15.59 25.01 -24.64
C PHE A 79 16.55 24.37 -25.65
N ASP A 80 16.53 24.83 -26.92
CA ASP A 80 17.47 24.36 -27.93
C ASP A 80 18.92 24.78 -27.66
N TRP A 81 19.12 25.76 -26.78
CA TRP A 81 20.43 26.27 -26.39
C TRP A 81 21.04 25.49 -25.24
N LEU A 82 20.26 24.65 -24.55
CA LEU A 82 20.73 23.87 -23.43
C LEU A 82 21.31 22.52 -23.90
N PRO A 83 22.45 22.08 -23.35
CA PRO A 83 22.91 20.71 -23.54
C PRO A 83 21.85 19.72 -23.08
N ARG A 84 21.71 18.60 -23.81
CA ARG A 84 20.70 17.57 -23.53
C ARG A 84 20.66 17.14 -22.07
N PHE A 85 21.82 16.87 -21.46
CA PHE A 85 21.91 16.46 -20.06
C PHE A 85 21.33 17.50 -19.08
N ILE A 86 21.59 18.79 -19.31
CA ILE A 86 21.06 19.87 -18.47
C ILE A 86 19.55 20.00 -18.64
N LEU A 87 19.08 19.87 -19.88
CA LEU A 87 17.65 19.90 -20.16
C LEU A 87 16.91 18.74 -19.50
N GLU A 88 17.45 17.52 -19.58
CA GLU A 88 16.88 16.35 -18.90
C GLU A 88 16.88 16.51 -17.38
N ASP A 89 17.97 17.05 -16.80
CA ASP A 89 18.07 17.28 -15.36
C ASP A 89 16.99 18.26 -14.85
N ILE A 90 16.79 19.37 -15.57
CA ILE A 90 15.73 20.35 -15.31
C ILE A 90 14.34 19.71 -15.44
N LEU A 91 14.09 18.98 -16.53
CA LEU A 91 12.81 18.33 -16.80
C LEU A 91 12.46 17.26 -15.76
N LEU A 92 13.46 16.64 -15.12
CA LEU A 92 13.23 15.69 -14.04
C LEU A 92 12.96 16.36 -12.68
N ASP A 93 13.42 17.59 -12.47
CA ASP A 93 13.19 18.36 -11.23
C ASP A 93 11.89 19.16 -11.22
N VAL A 94 11.30 19.44 -12.38
CA VAL A 94 9.95 20.00 -12.41
C VAL A 94 8.92 18.99 -11.91
N ASP A 95 7.80 19.51 -11.42
CA ASP A 95 6.66 18.69 -11.02
C ASP A 95 6.12 17.87 -12.19
N LEU A 96 5.58 16.70 -11.88
CA LEU A 96 5.12 15.73 -12.89
C LEU A 96 4.01 16.31 -13.79
N MET A 97 3.18 17.22 -13.26
CA MET A 97 2.15 17.91 -14.06
C MET A 97 2.79 18.84 -15.09
N THR A 98 3.78 19.64 -14.68
CA THR A 98 4.55 20.50 -15.58
C THR A 98 5.26 19.70 -16.65
N LEU A 99 5.90 18.57 -16.30
CA LEU A 99 6.55 17.70 -17.28
C LEU A 99 5.57 17.19 -18.35
N VAL A 100 4.39 16.70 -17.94
CA VAL A 100 3.36 16.23 -18.88
C VAL A 100 2.84 17.36 -19.77
N ARG A 101 2.66 18.57 -19.24
CA ARG A 101 2.30 19.74 -20.05
C ARG A 101 3.40 20.14 -21.03
N CYS A 102 4.67 20.02 -20.64
CA CYS A 102 5.80 20.23 -21.54
C CYS A 102 5.79 19.22 -22.70
N ARG A 103 5.41 17.96 -22.42
CA ARG A 103 5.26 16.90 -23.44
C ARG A 103 4.23 17.28 -24.50
N GLU A 104 3.21 18.06 -24.15
CA GLU A 104 2.12 18.49 -25.05
C GLU A 104 2.46 19.73 -25.89
N LEU A 105 3.64 20.35 -25.72
CA LEU A 105 3.97 21.60 -26.42
C LEU A 105 4.17 21.42 -27.93
N ASN A 106 4.92 20.38 -28.34
CA ASN A 106 5.15 20.02 -29.73
C ASN A 106 5.77 18.60 -29.83
N SER A 107 5.83 18.06 -31.05
CA SER A 107 6.36 16.70 -31.31
C SER A 107 7.80 16.48 -30.85
N ARG A 108 8.64 17.53 -30.83
CA ARG A 108 10.02 17.43 -30.36
C ARG A 108 10.09 17.35 -28.83
N ALA A 109 9.29 18.14 -28.12
CA ALA A 109 9.18 18.07 -26.67
C ALA A 109 8.61 16.71 -26.24
N GLU A 110 7.61 16.21 -26.97
CA GLU A 110 7.08 14.86 -26.78
C GLU A 110 8.16 13.79 -26.92
N ALA A 111 8.86 13.77 -28.06
CA ALA A 111 9.91 12.81 -28.35
C ALA A 111 11.06 12.88 -27.33
N LEU A 112 11.46 14.09 -26.92
CA LEU A 112 12.50 14.29 -25.93
C LEU A 112 12.09 13.73 -24.57
N ILE A 113 10.90 14.07 -24.08
CA ILE A 113 10.41 13.65 -22.76
C ILE A 113 10.18 12.13 -22.72
N ASP A 114 9.62 11.55 -23.79
CA ASP A 114 9.45 10.10 -23.90
C ASP A 114 10.80 9.37 -24.04
N ASP A 115 11.86 10.06 -24.47
CA ASP A 115 13.21 9.50 -24.51
C ASP A 115 13.95 9.57 -23.15
N ILE A 116 13.43 10.31 -22.17
CA ILE A 116 14.00 10.34 -20.82
C ILE A 116 13.76 8.99 -20.14
N THR A 117 14.85 8.26 -19.87
CA THR A 117 14.77 6.90 -19.31
C THR A 117 14.03 6.84 -17.98
N THR A 118 14.24 7.83 -17.11
CA THR A 118 13.54 7.97 -15.83
C THR A 118 12.03 8.07 -16.01
N TYR A 119 11.57 8.97 -16.89
CA TYR A 119 10.15 9.16 -17.17
C TYR A 119 9.53 7.95 -17.87
N ARG A 120 10.24 7.38 -18.86
CA ARG A 120 9.82 6.18 -19.57
C ARG A 120 9.60 4.99 -18.63
N ARG A 121 10.58 4.71 -17.76
CA ARG A 121 10.48 3.64 -16.75
C ARG A 121 9.36 3.91 -15.75
N LEU A 122 9.21 5.15 -15.29
CA LEU A 122 8.12 5.52 -14.39
C LEU A 122 6.74 5.25 -15.03
N ARG A 123 6.54 5.63 -16.29
CA ARG A 123 5.30 5.34 -17.04
C ARG A 123 5.06 3.85 -17.23
N GLN A 124 6.10 3.08 -17.53
CA GLN A 124 6.01 1.65 -17.81
C GLN A 124 5.72 0.83 -16.53
N SER A 125 6.41 1.12 -15.44
CA SER A 125 6.31 0.36 -14.20
C SER A 125 5.19 0.87 -13.29
N ALA A 126 4.99 2.18 -13.18
CA ALA A 126 4.06 2.81 -12.24
C ALA A 126 2.99 3.67 -12.94
N GLY A 127 2.54 3.27 -14.13
CA GLY A 127 1.56 4.01 -14.92
C GLY A 127 0.27 4.35 -14.17
N ASN A 128 -0.23 3.45 -13.32
CA ASN A 128 -1.40 3.70 -12.47
C ASN A 128 -1.14 4.82 -11.46
N ALA A 129 0.04 4.85 -10.82
CA ALA A 129 0.41 5.91 -9.89
C ALA A 129 0.59 7.27 -10.59
N VAL A 130 1.23 7.28 -11.77
CA VAL A 130 1.32 8.49 -12.60
C VAL A 130 -0.07 9.00 -12.95
N ALA A 131 -0.97 8.11 -13.37
CA ALA A 131 -2.36 8.43 -13.66
C ALA A 131 -3.11 9.00 -12.45
N ALA A 132 -3.00 8.35 -11.29
CA ALA A 132 -3.63 8.79 -10.06
C ALA A 132 -3.13 10.19 -9.63
N LEU A 133 -1.82 10.44 -9.72
CA LEU A 133 -1.23 11.74 -9.41
C LEU A 133 -1.75 12.83 -10.36
N LEU A 134 -1.81 12.56 -11.66
CA LEU A 134 -2.30 13.54 -12.65
C LEU A 134 -3.80 13.81 -12.49
N CYS A 135 -4.62 12.76 -12.42
CA CYS A 135 -6.08 12.88 -12.32
C CYS A 135 -6.53 13.53 -11.00
N SER A 136 -5.79 13.32 -9.91
CA SER A 136 -6.09 13.94 -8.62
C SER A 136 -5.52 15.36 -8.47
N GLY A 137 -4.75 15.84 -9.46
CA GLY A 137 -4.02 17.11 -9.40
C GLY A 137 -2.78 17.08 -8.49
N ALA A 138 -2.54 15.97 -7.78
CA ALA A 138 -1.40 15.81 -6.87
C ALA A 138 -0.04 15.83 -7.58
N ALA A 139 0.01 15.55 -8.87
CA ALA A 139 1.22 15.61 -9.70
C ALA A 139 1.91 16.99 -9.68
N SER A 140 1.21 18.06 -9.31
CA SER A 140 1.79 19.41 -9.17
C SER A 140 2.66 19.60 -7.92
N PHE A 141 2.66 18.65 -6.98
CA PHE A 141 3.42 18.73 -5.72
C PHE A 141 4.68 17.86 -5.71
N PHE A 142 4.86 16.99 -6.71
CA PHE A 142 5.94 16.00 -6.72
C PHE A 142 6.72 16.06 -8.02
N SER A 143 8.04 16.18 -7.94
CA SER A 143 8.91 16.12 -9.11
C SER A 143 8.93 14.72 -9.70
N THR A 144 9.19 14.63 -11.00
CA THR A 144 9.34 13.33 -11.68
C THR A 144 10.47 12.52 -11.05
N ARG A 145 11.58 13.19 -10.70
CA ARG A 145 12.70 12.60 -9.97
C ARG A 145 12.29 12.05 -8.63
N TYR A 146 11.51 12.79 -7.85
CA TYR A 146 11.05 12.34 -6.53
C TYR A 146 10.22 11.07 -6.64
N VAL A 147 9.19 11.07 -7.49
CA VAL A 147 8.31 9.89 -7.66
C VAL A 147 9.11 8.69 -8.17
N TYR A 148 10.03 8.89 -9.12
CA TYR A 148 10.91 7.83 -9.59
C TYR A 148 11.83 7.30 -8.49
N SER A 149 12.41 8.19 -7.68
CA SER A 149 13.30 7.81 -6.57
C SER A 149 12.59 6.92 -5.55
N LEU A 150 11.32 7.21 -5.23
CA LEU A 150 10.51 6.35 -4.35
C LEU A 150 10.29 4.96 -4.94
N MET A 151 10.18 4.86 -6.27
CA MET A 151 9.97 3.59 -6.96
C MET A 151 11.21 2.69 -6.89
N VAL A 152 12.42 3.27 -6.93
CA VAL A 152 13.69 2.51 -7.08
C VAL A 152 14.57 2.44 -5.83
N LEU A 153 14.46 3.40 -4.90
CA LEU A 153 15.38 3.50 -3.75
C LEU A 153 14.89 2.74 -2.53
N THR A 154 13.58 2.56 -2.38
CA THR A 154 13.02 1.90 -1.20
C THR A 154 11.78 1.09 -1.55
N SER A 155 11.75 -0.13 -1.06
CA SER A 155 10.58 -1.00 -1.05
C SER A 155 9.75 -0.82 0.23
N ALA A 156 10.25 -0.06 1.21
CA ALA A 156 9.72 -0.02 2.57
C ALA A 156 8.62 1.03 2.78
N CYS A 157 7.72 0.72 3.70
CA CYS A 157 6.71 1.59 4.26
C CYS A 157 7.37 2.65 5.14
N ASN A 158 6.98 3.91 4.96
CA ASN A 158 7.54 5.06 5.68
C ASN A 158 7.39 4.98 7.21
N THR A 159 6.41 4.22 7.72
CA THR A 159 6.12 4.14 9.16
C THR A 159 6.67 2.88 9.83
N CYS A 160 6.57 1.71 9.19
CA CYS A 160 6.89 0.43 9.83
C CYS A 160 8.07 -0.33 9.19
N GLY A 161 8.64 0.17 8.09
CA GLY A 161 9.75 -0.49 7.40
C GLY A 161 9.39 -1.75 6.60
N GLN A 162 8.18 -2.30 6.75
CA GLN A 162 7.70 -3.44 5.95
C GLN A 162 7.43 -3.04 4.50
N PHE A 163 7.31 -3.99 3.57
CA PHE A 163 7.04 -3.68 2.17
C PHE A 163 5.85 -2.72 1.98
N GLY A 164 6.10 -1.57 1.36
CA GLY A 164 5.17 -0.51 1.07
C GLY A 164 4.67 -0.58 -0.37
N GLY A 165 3.73 -1.47 -0.64
CA GLY A 165 3.14 -1.67 -1.98
C GLY A 165 2.19 -0.56 -2.46
N PHE A 166 2.00 0.51 -1.68
CA PHE A 166 1.11 1.61 -2.01
C PHE A 166 1.79 2.96 -1.83
N LEU A 167 1.38 3.94 -2.63
CA LEU A 167 1.72 5.34 -2.46
C LEU A 167 0.54 6.07 -1.81
N PHE A 168 0.76 6.65 -0.63
CA PHE A 168 -0.19 7.58 -0.02
C PHE A 168 0.00 8.96 -0.65
N ILE A 169 -0.92 9.32 -1.54
CA ILE A 169 -0.81 10.50 -2.42
C ILE A 169 -0.70 11.82 -1.64
N PRO A 170 -1.46 12.07 -0.54
CA PRO A 170 -1.40 13.35 0.18
C PRO A 170 -0.03 13.73 0.76
N GLN A 171 0.85 12.76 0.99
CA GLN A 171 2.24 13.01 1.43
C GLN A 171 3.26 12.62 0.36
N GLY A 172 2.88 11.81 -0.62
CA GLY A 172 3.80 11.23 -1.59
C GLY A 172 4.81 10.29 -0.92
N VAL A 173 4.35 9.40 -0.03
CA VAL A 173 5.23 8.42 0.65
C VAL A 173 4.69 7.00 0.48
N ARG A 174 5.57 6.00 0.55
CA ARG A 174 5.18 4.59 0.51
C ARG A 174 4.54 4.14 1.82
N CYS A 175 3.53 3.30 1.73
CA CYS A 175 2.89 2.68 2.89
C CYS A 175 2.47 1.23 2.60
N CYS A 176 2.47 0.39 3.63
CA CYS A 176 1.82 -0.92 3.57
C CYS A 176 0.31 -0.79 3.85
N MET A 177 -0.48 -1.77 3.43
CA MET A 177 -1.95 -1.73 3.59
C MET A 177 -2.36 -1.63 5.07
N TYR A 178 -1.70 -2.39 5.95
CA TYR A 178 -2.00 -2.35 7.38
C TYR A 178 -1.81 -0.94 7.95
N CYS A 179 -0.69 -0.28 7.64
CA CYS A 179 -0.46 1.09 8.11
C CYS A 179 -1.43 2.08 7.46
N LEU A 180 -1.69 1.97 6.16
CA LEU A 180 -2.64 2.83 5.47
C LEU A 180 -4.01 2.85 6.17
N LEU A 181 -4.48 1.71 6.66
CA LEU A 181 -5.78 1.58 7.32
C LEU A 181 -5.77 2.00 8.79
N THR A 182 -4.69 1.73 9.52
CA THR A 182 -4.68 1.82 10.99
C THR A 182 -3.91 3.01 11.55
N ARG A 183 -2.93 3.53 10.82
CA ARG A 183 -1.98 4.53 11.36
C ARG A 183 -2.48 5.96 11.16
N PRO A 184 -2.37 6.84 12.16
CA PRO A 184 -2.81 8.24 12.05
C PRO A 184 -2.01 9.03 11.01
N GLU A 185 -0.76 8.64 10.74
CA GLU A 185 0.11 9.27 9.74
C GLU A 185 -0.50 9.25 8.32
N PHE A 186 -1.29 8.23 8.01
CA PHE A 186 -1.97 8.05 6.72
C PHE A 186 -3.44 8.47 6.75
N LEU A 187 -3.86 9.27 7.74
CA LEU A 187 -5.23 9.78 7.81
C LEU A 187 -5.38 10.98 6.86
N PRO A 188 -6.25 10.89 5.84
CA PRO A 188 -6.64 12.04 5.05
C PRO A 188 -7.78 12.79 5.75
N MET A 189 -7.85 14.09 5.55
CA MET A 189 -9.00 14.91 5.93
C MET A 189 -9.42 15.82 4.80
N SER A 190 -10.66 16.29 4.81
CA SER A 190 -11.08 17.27 3.81
C SER A 190 -10.38 18.62 4.05
N LYS A 191 -9.99 19.32 2.98
CA LYS A 191 -9.44 20.68 3.06
C LYS A 191 -10.36 21.63 3.83
N HIS A 192 -11.68 21.48 3.68
CA HIS A 192 -12.66 22.24 4.44
C HIS A 192 -12.52 21.99 5.96
N THR A 193 -12.46 20.71 6.36
CA THR A 193 -12.24 20.33 7.76
C THR A 193 -10.89 20.85 8.27
N ALA A 194 -9.83 20.78 7.46
CA ALA A 194 -8.51 21.30 7.83
C ALA A 194 -8.56 22.80 8.14
N LYS A 195 -9.19 23.61 7.27
CA LYS A 195 -9.38 25.05 7.49
C LYS A 195 -10.20 25.34 8.75
N ARG A 196 -11.26 24.54 8.99
CA ARG A 196 -12.18 24.73 10.11
C ARG A 196 -11.58 24.35 11.46
N VAL A 197 -10.88 23.22 11.53
CA VAL A 197 -10.34 22.66 12.78
C VAL A 197 -8.99 23.27 13.13
N PHE A 198 -8.11 23.43 12.14
CA PHE A 198 -6.74 23.90 12.35
C PHE A 198 -6.57 25.39 12.02
N TRP A 199 -7.67 26.10 11.76
CA TRP A 199 -7.70 27.55 11.51
C TRP A 199 -6.77 27.99 10.37
N LEU A 200 -6.48 27.09 9.43
CA LEU A 200 -5.62 27.38 8.29
C LEU A 200 -6.35 28.27 7.30
N SER A 201 -5.68 29.35 6.88
CA SER A 201 -6.18 30.19 5.79
C SER A 201 -5.92 29.53 4.43
N GLU A 202 -6.55 30.06 3.37
CA GLU A 202 -6.32 29.57 2.01
C GLU A 202 -4.84 29.69 1.58
N THR A 203 -4.11 30.65 2.14
CA THR A 203 -2.69 30.87 1.85
C THR A 203 -1.80 29.72 2.32
N ALA A 204 -2.20 28.99 3.37
CA ALA A 204 -1.45 27.84 3.87
C ALA A 204 -1.34 26.67 2.87
N PHE A 205 -2.18 26.67 1.83
CA PHE A 205 -2.19 25.66 0.77
C PHE A 205 -1.58 26.17 -0.55
N ARG A 206 -1.19 27.45 -0.63
CA ARG A 206 -0.69 28.06 -1.88
C ARG A 206 0.81 27.87 -2.09
N ASP A 207 1.57 27.75 -1.01
CA ASP A 207 3.03 27.61 -1.05
C ASP A 207 3.50 26.18 -1.37
N GLY A 208 2.58 25.24 -1.58
CA GLY A 208 2.89 23.84 -1.88
C GLY A 208 3.26 23.00 -0.66
N SER A 209 3.32 23.57 0.55
CA SER A 209 3.74 22.83 1.75
C SER A 209 2.75 21.79 2.25
N ILE A 210 1.46 21.93 1.88
CA ILE A 210 0.44 20.91 2.11
C ILE A 210 -0.11 20.51 0.73
N PRO A 211 0.26 19.33 0.20
CA PRO A 211 -0.34 18.80 -1.01
C PRO A 211 -1.86 18.66 -0.86
N VAL A 212 -2.57 19.16 -1.86
CA VAL A 212 -4.03 19.05 -1.95
C VAL A 212 -4.35 18.16 -3.14
N MET A 213 -5.08 17.08 -2.91
CA MET A 213 -5.52 16.20 -3.98
C MET A 213 -7.04 16.19 -4.11
N GLU A 214 -7.56 16.11 -5.33
CA GLU A 214 -8.95 15.77 -5.58
C GLU A 214 -9.15 14.27 -5.39
N GLY A 215 -10.09 13.89 -4.53
CA GLY A 215 -10.55 12.52 -4.40
C GLY A 215 -11.24 12.08 -5.68
N LEU A 216 -10.71 11.01 -6.28
CA LEU A 216 -11.25 10.47 -7.52
C LEU A 216 -12.59 9.76 -7.27
N SER A 217 -13.47 9.78 -8.28
CA SER A 217 -14.68 8.98 -8.24
C SER A 217 -14.33 7.52 -8.51
N GLY A 218 -14.89 6.61 -7.74
CA GLY A 218 -14.60 5.19 -7.88
C GLY A 218 -15.25 4.37 -6.78
N LEU A 219 -15.14 3.05 -6.94
CA LEU A 219 -15.50 2.06 -5.93
C LEU A 219 -14.25 1.72 -5.13
N TYR A 220 -14.26 2.04 -3.84
CA TYR A 220 -13.13 1.81 -2.94
C TYR A 220 -13.54 0.83 -1.84
N GLY A 221 -12.61 0.02 -1.35
CA GLY A 221 -12.87 -0.96 -0.30
C GLY A 221 -12.22 -2.30 -0.57
N LEU A 222 -12.07 -3.10 0.49
CA LEU A 222 -11.44 -4.41 0.41
C LEU A 222 -12.49 -5.51 0.27
N HIS A 223 -12.10 -6.62 -0.37
CA HIS A 223 -12.97 -7.77 -0.63
C HIS A 223 -14.25 -7.38 -1.40
N GLU A 224 -15.39 -7.98 -1.05
CA GLU A 224 -16.69 -7.77 -1.70
C GLU A 224 -17.35 -6.43 -1.32
N ARG A 225 -16.67 -5.61 -0.50
CA ARG A 225 -17.28 -4.45 0.14
C ARG A 225 -16.65 -3.18 -0.37
N ARG A 226 -17.13 -2.77 -1.55
CA ARG A 226 -16.75 -1.51 -2.16
C ARG A 226 -17.87 -0.50 -2.04
N ALA A 227 -17.51 0.74 -1.75
CA ALA A 227 -18.45 1.86 -1.70
C ALA A 227 -17.98 3.00 -2.59
N VAL A 228 -18.96 3.75 -3.11
CA VAL A 228 -18.69 4.99 -3.82
C VAL A 228 -18.24 6.04 -2.81
N SER A 229 -17.05 6.61 -3.02
CA SER A 229 -16.62 7.76 -2.24
C SER A 229 -16.98 9.07 -2.92
N ARG A 230 -17.32 10.09 -2.12
CA ARG A 230 -17.66 11.43 -2.62
C ARG A 230 -16.39 12.16 -3.05
N LYS A 231 -16.48 12.93 -4.13
CA LYS A 231 -15.42 13.87 -4.52
C LYS A 231 -15.25 14.92 -3.43
N ARG A 232 -14.02 15.05 -2.92
CA ARG A 232 -13.59 16.03 -1.92
C ARG A 232 -12.16 16.43 -2.22
N LEU A 233 -11.75 17.59 -1.73
CA LEU A 233 -10.32 17.92 -1.67
C LEU A 233 -9.76 17.35 -0.38
N PHE A 234 -8.78 16.46 -0.50
CA PHE A 234 -8.10 15.82 0.62
C PHE A 234 -6.73 16.42 0.86
N VAL A 235 -6.34 16.44 2.12
CA VAL A 235 -5.02 16.81 2.63
C VAL A 235 -4.59 15.81 3.70
N SER A 236 -3.29 15.68 3.94
CA SER A 236 -2.79 14.86 5.04
C SER A 236 -3.01 15.54 6.39
N VAL A 237 -3.58 14.81 7.35
CA VAL A 237 -3.70 15.29 8.74
C VAL A 237 -2.33 15.57 9.34
N ALA A 238 -1.33 14.72 9.11
CA ALA A 238 0.02 14.91 9.68
C ALA A 238 0.68 16.21 9.19
N LEU A 239 0.60 16.51 7.89
CA LEU A 239 1.17 17.76 7.34
C LEU A 239 0.38 18.99 7.79
N VAL A 240 -0.95 18.87 7.93
CA VAL A 240 -1.80 19.94 8.48
C VAL A 240 -1.41 20.22 9.94
N LYS A 241 -1.23 19.19 10.76
CA LYS A 241 -0.77 19.32 12.16
C LYS A 241 0.59 19.99 12.23
N GLU A 242 1.55 19.56 11.41
CA GLU A 242 2.89 20.16 11.37
C GLU A 242 2.86 21.64 10.97
N LYS A 243 2.08 21.99 9.93
CA LYS A 243 1.93 23.38 9.48
C LYS A 243 1.20 24.24 10.51
N ALA A 244 0.17 23.69 11.15
CA ALA A 244 -0.58 24.36 12.20
C ALA A 244 0.32 24.63 13.41
N ALA A 245 1.09 23.63 13.86
CA ALA A 245 1.98 23.73 15.02
C ALA A 245 2.96 24.91 14.94
N LYS A 246 3.43 25.25 13.73
CA LYS A 246 4.29 26.43 13.49
C LYS A 246 3.59 27.77 13.76
N ASN A 247 2.26 27.78 13.90
CA ASN A 247 1.40 28.97 14.03
C ASN A 247 0.44 28.91 15.25
N LEU A 248 0.59 27.94 16.17
CA LEU A 248 -0.40 27.73 17.24
C LEU A 248 -0.26 28.71 18.41
N THR A 249 -1.40 29.21 18.88
CA THR A 249 -1.55 29.78 20.22
C THR A 249 -2.00 28.67 21.20
N PRO A 250 -1.73 28.77 22.52
CA PRO A 250 -2.06 27.73 23.49
C PRO A 250 -3.55 27.30 23.49
N ARG A 251 -4.47 28.22 23.18
CA ARG A 251 -5.92 27.95 23.12
C ARG A 251 -6.32 27.07 21.93
N MET A 252 -5.56 27.13 20.84
CA MET A 252 -5.78 26.33 19.64
C MET A 252 -5.26 24.90 19.82
N VAL A 253 -4.19 24.71 20.60
CA VAL A 253 -3.68 23.38 21.00
C VAL A 253 -4.75 22.60 21.78
N GLN A 254 -5.39 23.24 22.75
CA GLN A 254 -6.44 22.61 23.57
C GLN A 254 -7.72 22.25 22.76
N GLN A 255 -8.04 23.01 21.71
CA GLN A 255 -9.15 22.66 20.81
C GLN A 255 -8.78 21.53 19.82
N MET A 256 -7.50 21.45 19.42
CA MET A 256 -7.00 20.36 18.58
C MET A 256 -7.00 19.03 19.33
N GLU A 257 -6.58 19.01 20.61
CA GLU A 257 -6.67 17.82 21.48
C GLU A 257 -8.11 17.30 21.60
N ASN A 258 -9.11 18.19 21.61
CA ASN A 258 -10.52 17.78 21.66
C ASN A 258 -11.05 17.21 20.34
N VAL A 259 -10.51 17.61 19.18
CA VAL A 259 -10.87 17.00 17.88
C VAL A 259 -10.10 15.71 17.65
N GLU A 260 -8.83 15.65 18.08
CA GLU A 260 -8.09 14.39 18.19
C GLU A 260 -8.85 13.42 19.08
N ASN A 261 -9.37 13.83 20.25
CA ASN A 261 -10.20 12.95 21.08
C ASN A 261 -11.53 12.53 20.43
N ILE A 262 -12.11 13.30 19.50
CA ILE A 262 -13.33 12.89 18.76
C ILE A 262 -12.98 11.92 17.63
N ASP A 263 -11.90 12.18 16.88
CA ASP A 263 -11.43 11.33 15.79
C ASP A 263 -10.68 10.10 16.31
N ASP A 264 -10.10 10.15 17.51
CA ASP A 264 -9.50 9.06 18.28
C ASP A 264 -10.54 8.37 19.14
N GLU A 265 -11.63 8.99 19.61
CA GLU A 265 -12.80 8.22 20.08
C GLU A 265 -13.53 7.60 18.89
N HIS A 266 -13.56 8.19 17.69
CA HIS A 266 -14.12 7.54 16.50
C HIS A 266 -13.14 6.55 15.86
N ASN A 267 -11.82 6.71 15.98
CA ASN A 267 -10.81 5.75 15.48
C ASN A 267 -10.46 4.71 16.55
N ALA A 268 -10.62 5.01 17.84
CA ALA A 268 -10.62 4.03 18.92
C ALA A 268 -12.00 3.40 19.02
N ASN A 269 -13.14 4.06 18.76
CA ASN A 269 -14.43 3.36 18.60
C ASN A 269 -14.58 2.70 17.23
N ALA A 270 -13.89 3.12 16.16
CA ALA A 270 -13.76 2.30 14.95
C ALA A 270 -12.75 1.18 15.19
N GLY A 271 -11.66 1.49 15.92
CA GLY A 271 -10.63 0.63 16.53
C GLY A 271 -11.20 -0.43 17.49
N MET A 272 -12.31 -0.11 18.16
CA MET A 272 -13.07 -0.92 19.11
C MET A 272 -14.37 -1.44 18.47
N ALA A 273 -14.84 -0.87 17.35
CA ALA A 273 -15.82 -1.52 16.49
C ALA A 273 -15.20 -2.74 15.79
N TYR A 274 -13.86 -2.81 15.71
CA TYR A 274 -13.15 -4.07 15.45
C TYR A 274 -13.34 -5.12 16.57
N GLU A 275 -13.78 -4.75 17.78
CA GLU A 275 -13.92 -5.71 18.88
C GLU A 275 -15.24 -6.50 18.83
N PHE A 276 -16.31 -5.98 18.20
CA PHE A 276 -17.63 -6.61 18.24
C PHE A 276 -18.26 -7.01 16.91
N GLU A 277 -17.71 -6.61 15.77
CA GLU A 277 -18.16 -7.13 14.48
C GLU A 277 -16.96 -7.53 13.61
N ASP A 278 -17.12 -8.65 12.89
CA ASP A 278 -16.15 -9.26 11.96
C ASP A 278 -15.28 -8.18 11.25
N PRO A 279 -13.95 -8.32 11.14
CA PRO A 279 -13.12 -7.40 10.35
C PRO A 279 -13.57 -7.25 8.88
N ARG A 280 -14.43 -8.17 8.42
CA ARG A 280 -15.13 -8.06 7.14
C ARG A 280 -16.38 -7.17 7.22
N SER A 281 -17.00 -6.88 8.36
CA SER A 281 -18.37 -6.38 8.50
C SER A 281 -18.62 -4.89 8.24
N VAL A 282 -17.63 -4.00 8.36
CA VAL A 282 -17.88 -2.56 8.19
C VAL A 282 -16.77 -1.87 7.41
N VAL A 283 -17.10 -1.44 6.21
CA VAL A 283 -16.35 -0.42 5.48
C VAL A 283 -16.61 0.91 6.19
N HIS A 284 -15.83 1.20 7.24
CA HIS A 284 -15.96 2.46 7.96
C HIS A 284 -15.60 3.62 7.01
N ALA A 285 -16.31 4.74 7.12
CA ALA A 285 -16.12 5.88 6.23
C ALA A 285 -14.66 6.39 6.19
N THR A 286 -13.91 6.20 7.29
CA THR A 286 -12.49 6.57 7.39
C THR A 286 -11.57 5.66 6.55
N HIS A 287 -11.88 4.38 6.42
CA HIS A 287 -11.13 3.48 5.53
C HIS A 287 -11.35 3.84 4.07
N LEU A 288 -12.58 4.18 3.68
CA LEU A 288 -12.87 4.61 2.32
C LEU A 288 -12.07 5.84 1.92
N THR A 289 -11.98 6.84 2.80
CA THR A 289 -11.19 8.04 2.49
C THR A 289 -9.70 7.74 2.41
N ARG A 290 -9.17 6.83 3.26
CA ARG A 290 -7.77 6.36 3.20
C ARG A 290 -7.49 5.67 1.86
N LEU A 291 -8.35 4.74 1.45
CA LEU A 291 -8.22 3.99 0.20
C LEU A 291 -8.36 4.89 -1.05
N GLN A 292 -9.25 5.90 -1.00
CA GLN A 292 -9.38 6.92 -2.05
C GLN A 292 -8.15 7.85 -2.16
N CYS A 293 -7.25 7.83 -1.18
CA CYS A 293 -6.03 8.63 -1.17
C CYS A 293 -4.76 7.80 -1.43
N ALA A 294 -4.91 6.54 -1.83
CA ALA A 294 -3.81 5.64 -2.10
C ALA A 294 -3.90 5.05 -3.51
N VAL A 295 -2.76 4.61 -4.05
CA VAL A 295 -2.64 3.95 -5.35
C VAL A 295 -1.59 2.83 -5.25
N PRO A 296 -1.74 1.70 -5.96
CA PRO A 296 -0.71 0.67 -6.01
C PRO A 296 0.58 1.26 -6.57
N PHE A 297 1.69 0.97 -5.90
CA PHE A 297 2.98 1.55 -6.23
C PHE A 297 4.07 0.49 -6.15
N PRO A 298 4.63 0.06 -7.29
CA PRO A 298 5.62 -1.01 -7.31
C PRO A 298 6.97 -0.52 -6.80
N PHE A 299 7.78 -1.46 -6.33
CA PHE A 299 9.22 -1.29 -6.16
C PHE A 299 9.91 -1.83 -7.40
N VAL A 300 10.92 -1.14 -7.91
CA VAL A 300 11.73 -1.61 -9.04
C VAL A 300 13.16 -1.74 -8.57
N ASP A 301 13.60 -2.98 -8.41
CA ASP A 301 15.00 -3.27 -8.16
C ASP A 301 15.79 -3.08 -9.46
N ILE A 302 16.63 -2.05 -9.49
CA ILE A 302 17.48 -1.70 -10.64
C ILE A 302 18.89 -2.27 -10.54
N PHE A 303 19.25 -2.91 -9.41
CA PHE A 303 20.58 -3.46 -9.15
C PHE A 303 20.70 -4.94 -9.49
N ALA A 304 19.57 -5.65 -9.62
CA ALA A 304 19.53 -7.00 -10.14
C ALA A 304 20.04 -7.07 -11.61
N ALA A 305 20.23 -8.29 -12.13
CA ALA A 305 20.71 -8.54 -13.51
C ALA A 305 19.84 -7.90 -14.61
N GLY A 306 18.67 -7.38 -14.24
CA GLY A 306 17.84 -6.44 -14.98
C GLY A 306 16.83 -5.79 -14.03
N PRO A 307 16.03 -4.80 -14.48
CA PRO A 307 15.02 -4.18 -13.64
C PRO A 307 13.91 -5.19 -13.27
N ILE A 308 13.78 -5.53 -11.98
CA ILE A 308 12.74 -6.44 -11.46
C ILE A 308 11.63 -5.60 -10.81
N ILE A 309 10.42 -5.72 -11.34
CA ILE A 309 9.24 -5.01 -10.81
C ILE A 309 8.59 -5.88 -9.73
N GLN A 310 8.66 -5.42 -8.49
CA GLN A 310 8.05 -6.05 -7.34
C GLN A 310 6.77 -5.30 -6.93
N THR A 311 5.63 -5.98 -7.03
CA THR A 311 4.31 -5.44 -6.67
C THR A 311 3.82 -5.90 -5.30
N GLY A 312 4.56 -6.81 -4.66
CA GLY A 312 4.21 -7.39 -3.37
C GLY A 312 3.53 -8.75 -3.52
N ILE A 313 3.99 -9.71 -2.73
CA ILE A 313 3.37 -11.03 -2.56
C ILE A 313 2.97 -11.25 -1.10
N SER A 314 1.97 -12.09 -0.86
CA SER A 314 1.45 -12.43 0.47
C SER A 314 1.61 -13.91 0.77
N CYS A 315 1.62 -14.24 2.06
CA CYS A 315 1.82 -15.60 2.55
C CYS A 315 0.50 -16.35 2.75
N ARG A 316 0.35 -17.53 2.12
CA ARG A 316 -0.82 -18.41 2.29
C ARG A 316 -0.99 -18.87 3.74
N GLY A 317 0.11 -19.07 4.47
CA GLY A 317 0.08 -19.36 5.90
C GLY A 317 -0.54 -18.21 6.70
N CYS A 318 -0.12 -16.97 6.45
CA CYS A 318 -0.70 -15.78 7.07
C CYS A 318 -2.18 -15.60 6.71
N LYS A 319 -2.56 -15.88 5.44
CA LYS A 319 -3.96 -15.90 5.01
C LYS A 319 -4.78 -16.92 5.79
N GLN A 320 -4.23 -18.10 6.04
CA GLN A 320 -4.91 -19.14 6.82
C GLN A 320 -5.08 -18.75 8.29
N VAL A 321 -4.09 -18.10 8.90
CA VAL A 321 -4.25 -17.55 10.27
C VAL A 321 -5.41 -16.57 10.33
N ALA A 322 -5.61 -15.76 9.29
CA ALA A 322 -6.70 -14.79 9.23
C ALA A 322 -8.10 -15.43 9.17
N THR A 323 -8.22 -16.66 8.65
CA THR A 323 -9.51 -17.37 8.69
C THR A 323 -9.89 -17.79 10.12
N TRP A 324 -8.93 -17.81 11.04
CA TRP A 324 -9.17 -18.15 12.44
C TRP A 324 -9.60 -16.96 13.30
N VAL A 325 -9.55 -15.73 12.77
CA VAL A 325 -9.90 -14.50 13.48
C VAL A 325 -11.29 -14.55 14.16
N PRO A 326 -12.36 -15.09 13.53
CA PRO A 326 -13.67 -15.22 14.17
C PRO A 326 -13.67 -16.07 15.45
N TYR A 327 -12.67 -16.94 15.61
CA TYR A 327 -12.55 -17.83 16.77
C TYR A 327 -11.55 -17.31 17.82
N MET A 328 -10.91 -16.15 17.59
CA MET A 328 -9.96 -15.57 18.53
C MET A 328 -10.67 -14.71 19.57
N PHE A 329 -10.44 -14.99 20.85
CA PHE A 329 -11.05 -14.23 21.96
C PHE A 329 -10.30 -12.95 22.34
N SER A 330 -9.03 -12.81 21.95
CA SER A 330 -8.19 -11.66 22.31
C SER A 330 -8.14 -10.64 21.16
N ALA A 331 -8.45 -9.37 21.45
CA ALA A 331 -8.34 -8.27 20.51
C ALA A 331 -6.92 -8.14 19.92
N GLU A 332 -5.89 -8.29 20.75
CA GLU A 332 -4.50 -8.25 20.29
C GLU A 332 -4.15 -9.40 19.32
N LYS A 333 -4.66 -10.61 19.58
CA LYS A 333 -4.49 -11.74 18.65
C LYS A 333 -5.20 -11.49 17.32
N LYS A 334 -6.44 -10.95 17.36
CA LYS A 334 -7.17 -10.55 16.14
C LYS A 334 -6.39 -9.52 15.34
N ARG A 335 -5.87 -8.47 15.99
CA ARG A 335 -5.08 -7.40 15.37
C ARG A 335 -3.84 -7.96 14.68
N ARG A 336 -3.08 -8.83 15.36
CA ARG A 336 -1.89 -9.48 14.80
C ARG A 336 -2.23 -10.35 13.59
N ALA A 337 -3.33 -11.10 13.64
CA ALA A 337 -3.76 -11.93 12.50
C ALA A 337 -4.16 -11.08 11.29
N ILE A 338 -4.85 -9.94 11.49
CA ILE A 338 -5.18 -8.99 10.41
C ILE A 338 -3.90 -8.35 9.83
N GLU A 339 -2.96 -7.95 10.69
CA GLU A 339 -1.67 -7.40 10.27
C GLU A 339 -0.90 -8.40 9.39
N MET A 340 -0.88 -9.68 9.79
CA MET A 340 -0.27 -10.77 9.01
C MET A 340 -0.98 -10.96 7.67
N GLU A 341 -2.30 -10.89 7.63
CA GLU A 341 -3.10 -11.06 6.40
C GLU A 341 -2.87 -9.96 5.36
N LEU A 342 -2.75 -8.72 5.84
CA LEU A 342 -2.54 -7.53 5.02
C LEU A 342 -1.06 -7.31 4.66
N ARG A 343 -0.16 -8.16 5.19
CA ARG A 343 1.27 -8.04 4.93
C ARG A 343 1.59 -8.52 3.52
N MET A 344 2.42 -7.72 2.86
CA MET A 344 3.04 -8.04 1.58
C MET A 344 4.55 -8.02 1.77
N TYR A 345 5.25 -8.62 0.82
CA TYR A 345 6.69 -8.83 0.86
C TYR A 345 7.28 -8.64 -0.54
N THR A 346 8.56 -8.25 -0.61
CA THR A 346 9.41 -8.57 -1.75
C THR A 346 9.59 -10.09 -1.86
N GLU A 347 10.09 -10.60 -2.97
CA GLU A 347 10.39 -12.04 -3.09
C GLU A 347 11.40 -12.48 -2.03
N ASP A 348 12.46 -11.69 -1.81
CA ASP A 348 13.49 -11.97 -0.80
C ASP A 348 12.94 -11.91 0.63
N ASP A 349 12.18 -10.84 0.96
CA ASP A 349 11.57 -10.70 2.29
C ASP A 349 10.55 -11.82 2.57
N PHE A 350 9.91 -12.35 1.52
CA PHE A 350 8.97 -13.45 1.63
C PHE A 350 9.69 -14.75 1.99
N LEU A 351 10.77 -15.06 1.29
CA LEU A 351 11.59 -16.26 1.55
C LEU A 351 12.18 -16.23 2.95
N GLU A 352 12.55 -15.05 3.45
CA GLU A 352 12.97 -14.89 4.84
C GLU A 352 11.79 -15.07 5.81
N HIS A 353 10.62 -14.50 5.51
CA HIS A 353 9.43 -14.62 6.34
C HIS A 353 9.00 -16.07 6.58
N ILE A 354 8.97 -16.91 5.54
CA ILE A 354 8.44 -18.27 5.65
C ILE A 354 9.29 -19.17 6.56
N LYS A 355 10.59 -18.86 6.75
CA LYS A 355 11.45 -19.55 7.72
C LYS A 355 10.95 -19.43 9.16
N GLY A 356 10.21 -18.36 9.47
CA GLY A 356 9.56 -18.16 10.77
C GLY A 356 8.04 -18.37 10.77
N CYS A 357 7.42 -18.73 9.65
CA CYS A 357 5.96 -18.88 9.55
C CYS A 357 5.54 -20.35 9.71
N GLU A 358 5.20 -20.75 10.93
CA GLU A 358 4.79 -22.13 11.26
C GLU A 358 3.67 -22.66 10.36
N VAL A 359 2.65 -21.83 10.09
CA VAL A 359 1.51 -22.24 9.24
C VAL A 359 1.95 -22.44 7.78
N ALA A 360 2.88 -21.62 7.27
CA ALA A 360 3.43 -21.83 5.93
C ALA A 360 4.26 -23.12 5.85
N GLN A 361 5.05 -23.43 6.89
CA GLN A 361 5.80 -24.67 6.98
C GLN A 361 4.88 -25.90 7.03
N GLN A 362 3.78 -25.83 7.77
CA GLN A 362 2.77 -26.89 7.80
C GLN A 362 2.08 -27.08 6.45
N LEU A 363 1.75 -25.98 5.76
CA LEU A 363 1.20 -26.03 4.40
C LEU A 363 2.18 -26.68 3.42
N TRP A 364 3.46 -26.34 3.50
CA TRP A 364 4.49 -26.95 2.65
C TRP A 364 4.62 -28.45 2.86
N LYS A 365 4.62 -28.91 4.12
CA LYS A 365 4.63 -30.35 4.43
C LYS A 365 3.44 -31.07 3.80
N LYS A 366 2.24 -30.47 3.78
CA LYS A 366 1.08 -31.04 3.10
C LYS A 366 1.27 -31.13 1.59
N VAL A 367 1.80 -30.09 0.96
CA VAL A 367 2.10 -30.06 -0.48
C VAL A 367 3.08 -31.20 -0.85
N ILE A 368 4.14 -31.40 -0.07
CA ILE A 368 5.09 -32.50 -0.29
C ILE A 368 4.38 -33.85 -0.13
N CYS A 369 3.60 -34.05 0.93
CA CYS A 369 2.88 -35.31 1.16
C CYS A 369 1.91 -35.63 0.00
N GLU A 370 1.20 -34.63 -0.52
CA GLU A 370 0.30 -34.79 -1.67
C GLU A 370 1.06 -35.13 -2.96
N ALA A 371 2.22 -34.50 -3.18
CA ALA A 371 3.07 -34.76 -4.34
C ALA A 371 3.68 -36.18 -4.32
N VAL A 372 4.05 -36.69 -3.13
CA VAL A 372 4.62 -38.03 -2.95
C VAL A 372 3.55 -39.12 -3.07
N ASN A 373 2.32 -38.86 -2.60
CA ASN A 373 1.25 -39.86 -2.57
C ASN A 373 0.38 -39.90 -3.83
N GLY A 374 0.50 -38.94 -4.76
CA GLY A 374 -0.20 -38.93 -6.05
C GLY A 374 -1.72 -38.69 -5.97
N GLU A 375 -2.28 -38.41 -4.79
CA GLU A 375 -3.70 -38.16 -4.59
C GLU A 375 -4.00 -36.66 -4.62
N LYS A 376 -4.68 -36.19 -5.69
CA LYS A 376 -5.39 -34.91 -5.66
C LYS A 376 -6.60 -35.04 -4.75
N VAL A 377 -6.55 -34.49 -3.55
CA VAL A 377 -7.75 -34.32 -2.72
C VAL A 377 -8.47 -33.06 -3.16
N ASP A 378 -9.72 -33.25 -3.62
CA ASP A 378 -10.65 -32.17 -3.95
C ASP A 378 -10.85 -31.25 -2.73
N PRO A 379 -10.62 -29.93 -2.84
CA PRO A 379 -10.75 -29.00 -1.72
C PRO A 379 -12.18 -28.81 -1.19
N SER A 380 -13.16 -29.59 -1.67
CA SER A 380 -14.57 -29.51 -1.28
C SER A 380 -15.06 -30.60 -0.30
N ILE A 381 -14.19 -31.46 0.25
CA ILE A 381 -14.64 -32.55 1.15
C ILE A 381 -14.60 -32.12 2.63
N SER A 382 -15.78 -31.78 3.16
CA SER A 382 -16.08 -31.74 4.60
C SER A 382 -15.75 -33.09 5.27
N PRO A 383 -15.20 -33.13 6.50
CA PRO A 383 -14.89 -34.40 7.14
C PRO A 383 -16.20 -35.13 7.51
N SER A 384 -16.48 -36.21 6.78
CA SER A 384 -17.51 -37.17 7.15
C SER A 384 -17.08 -37.95 8.40
N SER A 385 -18.04 -38.02 9.32
CA SER A 385 -18.18 -38.91 10.47
C SER A 385 -17.39 -40.22 10.43
N THR A 386 -16.52 -40.42 11.43
CA THR A 386 -16.53 -41.60 12.30
C THR A 386 -15.99 -41.23 13.68
#